data_AF-A0AAV3TE79-F1
#
_entry.id   AF-A0AAV3TE79-F1
#
_cell.length_a   1.000
_cell.length_b   1.000
_cell.length_c   1.000
_cell.angle_alpha   90.00
_cell.angle_beta   90.00
_cell.angle_gamma   90.00
#
_symmetry.space_group_name_H-M   'P 1'
#
loop_
_entity.id
_entity.type
_entity.pdbx_description
1 polymer ?
#
loop_
_entity_poly.entity_id
_entity_poly.type
_entity_poly.pdbx_seq_one_letter_code
_entity_poly.pdbx_strand_id
1 'polypeptide(L)'
;MSDDDRTTTSDDRTTTSDDGRVTTRRQLLRAAVNGSVATGIAALSPIDDVLAAGDDAVTITYAYAREDPADPATLRPRTKTVPGDWYRAVAGAFDVHDRLVDVDVPGLLGSAVVPGSYDAPMASIAVDVLPDAESVLTDGVPELLRSVEFVTNVVEGLDPPGDANADETIEYVDRLPLPNVPGGVPCGHGDSLGTLSPSLFDEDGRRYFVTSNHLFGKTDEAAETSEESSDGSEGSEQSSDGSDEHSDKSLLVYVDEESERVAGRVDDRFPKQDFVLARPTDELRPTNAVAAPGPSTVAGQFTRIGLADLAARGEPLRKVGARTGFTEGQIHGVDGVTCYAGDRCRRGQLRWGSESTFDDGDSGSVNFRPDPERPDERVLVGALNNARTWWPGQNFTWGTAAYQMTAVNGVRF
;
A
#
# COMPACT_ATOMS: atom_id res chain seq x y z
N MET A 1 52.65 29.01 -24.74
CA MET A 1 53.82 29.64 -25.37
C MET A 1 53.28 30.63 -26.39
N SER A 2 53.01 31.90 -26.10
CA SER A 2 53.42 32.82 -25.02
C SER A 2 52.23 33.80 -24.78
N ASP A 3 51.78 34.10 -23.56
CA ASP A 3 52.33 35.05 -22.56
C ASP A 3 52.48 36.48 -23.16
N ASP A 4 52.03 37.61 -22.59
CA ASP A 4 51.44 37.94 -21.28
C ASP A 4 50.96 39.42 -21.27
N ASP A 5 50.35 39.83 -20.14
CA ASP A 5 50.23 41.19 -19.55
C ASP A 5 49.15 42.20 -20.06
N ARG A 6 48.11 42.52 -19.26
CA ARG A 6 48.01 43.48 -18.11
C ARG A 6 47.85 44.97 -18.57
N THR A 7 47.08 45.90 -17.99
CA THR A 7 46.35 46.07 -16.71
C THR A 7 45.49 47.37 -16.76
N THR A 8 44.41 47.42 -15.95
CA THR A 8 43.81 48.58 -15.20
C THR A 8 43.28 49.81 -15.97
N THR A 9 42.14 50.42 -15.65
CA THR A 9 41.88 51.18 -14.40
C THR A 9 40.39 51.54 -14.24
N SER A 10 40.00 51.70 -12.98
CA SER A 10 38.70 51.96 -12.36
C SER A 10 38.09 53.36 -12.56
N ASP A 11 36.87 53.52 -12.03
CA ASP A 11 36.18 54.73 -11.52
C ASP A 11 34.97 55.18 -12.34
N ASP A 12 33.87 55.69 -11.80
CA ASP A 12 33.24 55.72 -10.48
C ASP A 12 31.90 56.42 -10.75
N ARG A 13 30.76 55.86 -10.33
CA ARG A 13 29.53 56.64 -10.13
C ARG A 13 28.51 55.91 -9.29
N THR A 14 28.64 56.14 -8.00
CA THR A 14 27.58 56.19 -6.99
C THR A 14 26.39 57.06 -7.43
N THR A 15 25.17 56.51 -7.38
CA THR A 15 23.97 57.20 -6.87
C THR A 15 23.12 56.23 -6.06
N THR A 16 23.01 56.58 -4.78
CA THR A 16 22.09 56.15 -3.72
C THR A 16 20.62 56.10 -4.15
N SER A 17 19.95 54.98 -3.89
CA SER A 17 18.91 54.80 -2.85
C SER A 17 17.54 55.41 -3.19
N ASP A 18 16.56 54.55 -3.45
CA ASP A 18 15.29 54.64 -2.72
C ASP A 18 14.61 53.27 -2.57
N ASP A 19 13.87 53.19 -1.48
CA ASP A 19 13.48 52.03 -0.69
C ASP A 19 12.20 51.35 -1.20
N GLY A 20 12.11 50.04 -1.03
CA GLY A 20 10.98 49.25 -1.54
C GLY A 20 11.13 47.75 -1.32
N ARG A 21 11.58 47.33 -0.13
CA ARG A 21 11.64 45.92 0.25
C ARG A 21 10.23 45.38 0.56
N VAL A 22 9.61 44.76 -0.44
CA VAL A 22 8.61 43.72 -0.21
C VAL A 22 9.36 42.45 0.16
N THR A 23 9.35 42.07 1.44
CA THR A 23 9.85 40.78 1.91
C THR A 23 8.88 39.68 1.51
N THR A 24 9.19 38.95 0.44
CA THR A 24 8.50 37.71 0.06
C THR A 24 8.97 36.55 0.93
N ARG A 25 7.98 35.87 1.51
CA ARG A 25 8.06 34.91 2.61
C ARG A 25 8.32 33.46 2.11
N ARG A 26 9.24 33.27 1.17
CA ARG A 26 9.53 31.94 0.59
C ARG A 26 11.02 31.73 0.41
N GLN A 27 11.56 30.84 1.25
CA GLN A 27 12.74 29.98 1.08
C GLN A 27 13.45 29.81 2.43
N LEU A 28 12.91 28.92 3.26
CA LEU A 28 13.66 28.24 4.32
C LEU A 28 12.73 27.17 4.89
N LEU A 29 12.80 25.97 4.32
CA LEU A 29 12.53 24.67 4.93
C LEU A 29 12.87 23.60 3.87
N ARG A 30 14.17 23.36 3.70
CA ARG A 30 14.69 22.13 3.09
C ARG A 30 15.56 21.47 4.17
N ALA A 31 15.35 20.17 4.36
CA ALA A 31 16.06 19.26 5.28
C ALA A 31 15.70 19.34 6.77
N ALA A 32 14.63 18.63 7.17
CA ALA A 32 14.53 17.92 8.46
C ALA A 32 13.20 17.12 8.52
N VAL A 33 13.06 16.06 7.71
CA VAL A 33 12.02 15.04 7.94
C VAL A 33 12.72 13.69 7.86
N ASN A 34 13.42 13.37 8.95
CA ASN A 34 13.74 12.02 9.39
C ASN A 34 14.00 12.14 10.89
N GLY A 35 12.92 11.98 11.67
CA GLY A 35 12.96 11.84 13.13
C GLY A 35 13.26 13.11 13.94
N SER A 36 12.22 13.89 14.29
CA SER A 36 12.10 14.53 15.62
C SER A 36 10.76 15.23 15.76
N VAL A 37 10.16 15.11 16.94
CA VAL A 37 8.96 15.81 17.38
C VAL A 37 9.22 17.32 17.31
N ALA A 38 8.48 18.03 16.45
CA ALA A 38 8.48 19.49 16.41
C ALA A 38 7.15 20.02 16.94
N THR A 39 7.14 20.35 18.23
CA THR A 39 6.13 21.20 18.87
C THR A 39 6.14 22.61 18.27
N GLY A 40 4.98 23.07 17.80
CA GLY A 40 4.62 24.48 17.79
C GLY A 40 4.08 25.04 16.47
N ILE A 41 2.75 25.10 16.34
CA ILE A 41 2.08 26.14 15.57
C ILE A 41 0.90 26.68 16.38
N ALA A 42 0.89 28.00 16.56
CA ALA A 42 -0.23 28.75 17.10
C ALA A 42 -1.36 28.81 16.07
N ALA A 43 -2.52 28.26 16.42
CA ALA A 43 -3.73 28.33 15.61
C ALA A 43 -4.51 29.61 15.94
N LEU A 44 -4.83 30.40 14.91
CA LEU A 44 -5.87 31.44 14.96
C LEU A 44 -6.84 31.22 13.77
N SER A 45 -7.97 30.59 14.11
CA SER A 45 -9.32 30.57 13.47
C SER A 45 -9.53 29.88 12.10
N PRO A 46 -10.75 29.38 11.77
CA PRO A 46 -12.01 29.26 12.54
C PRO A 46 -12.52 27.79 12.62
N ILE A 47 -12.40 27.13 13.77
CA ILE A 47 -12.98 25.79 14.03
C ILE A 47 -14.04 25.86 15.15
N ASP A 48 -14.56 27.05 15.47
CA ASP A 48 -15.49 27.21 16.60
C ASP A 48 -16.89 26.62 16.35
N ASP A 49 -17.26 26.30 15.10
CA ASP A 49 -18.56 25.67 14.79
C ASP A 49 -18.52 24.13 14.69
N VAL A 50 -17.35 23.50 14.73
CA VAL A 50 -17.22 22.01 14.75
C VAL A 50 -16.84 21.49 16.14
N LEU A 51 -16.43 22.37 17.06
CA LEU A 51 -16.04 22.01 18.44
C LEU A 51 -17.20 22.05 19.45
N ALA A 52 -18.43 22.37 19.03
CA ALA A 52 -19.59 22.42 19.92
C ALA A 52 -20.34 21.09 20.07
N ALA A 53 -19.87 19.99 19.47
CA ALA A 53 -20.43 18.65 19.62
C ALA A 53 -19.56 17.81 20.57
N GLY A 54 -20.14 17.41 21.71
CA GLY A 54 -19.45 16.96 22.93
C GLY A 54 -18.35 15.91 22.78
N ASP A 55 -17.58 15.78 23.88
CA ASP A 55 -16.55 14.79 24.24
C ASP A 55 -17.03 13.31 24.18
N ASP A 56 -18.14 13.04 23.49
CA ASP A 56 -18.76 11.73 23.52
C ASP A 56 -17.94 10.75 22.68
N ALA A 57 -17.42 9.75 23.38
CA ALA A 57 -16.68 8.67 22.75
C ALA A 57 -17.57 7.87 21.80
N VAL A 58 -17.03 7.49 20.64
CA VAL A 58 -17.76 6.81 19.56
C VAL A 58 -17.39 5.33 19.54
N THR A 59 -18.37 4.45 19.33
CA THR A 59 -18.10 3.03 19.10
C THR A 59 -17.82 2.78 17.63
N ILE A 60 -16.65 2.23 17.32
CA ILE A 60 -16.26 1.85 15.96
C ILE A 60 -16.20 0.32 15.83
N THR A 61 -16.42 -0.18 14.61
CA THR A 61 -16.06 -1.55 14.24
C THR A 61 -14.62 -1.54 13.71
N TYR A 62 -13.66 -2.01 14.51
CA TYR A 62 -12.25 -1.97 14.14
C TYR A 62 -11.81 -3.20 13.32
N ALA A 63 -12.53 -4.32 13.41
CA ALA A 63 -12.20 -5.52 12.67
C ALA A 63 -13.43 -6.39 12.42
N TYR A 64 -13.28 -7.34 11.49
CA TYR A 64 -14.15 -8.51 11.38
C TYR A 64 -13.30 -9.74 11.66
N ALA A 65 -13.75 -10.58 12.59
CA ALA A 65 -13.00 -11.76 13.00
C ALA A 65 -13.94 -12.94 13.28
N ARG A 66 -13.49 -14.14 12.91
CA ARG A 66 -14.17 -15.41 13.15
C ARG A 66 -14.05 -15.84 14.60
N GLU A 67 -15.10 -16.45 15.13
CA GLU A 67 -15.02 -17.16 16.42
C GLU A 67 -14.25 -18.47 16.28
N ASP A 68 -14.52 -19.24 15.22
CA ASP A 68 -13.70 -20.37 14.80
C ASP A 68 -12.92 -19.95 13.52
N PRO A 69 -11.60 -19.78 13.59
CA PRO A 69 -10.79 -19.40 12.43
C PRO A 69 -10.95 -20.32 11.22
N ALA A 70 -11.39 -21.56 11.39
CA ALA A 70 -11.63 -22.50 10.30
C ALA A 70 -13.03 -22.35 9.64
N ASP A 71 -13.99 -21.71 10.29
CA ASP A 71 -15.37 -21.58 9.82
C ASP A 71 -15.71 -20.16 9.34
N PRO A 72 -15.78 -19.91 8.01
CA PRO A 72 -16.10 -18.61 7.44
C PRO A 72 -17.48 -18.07 7.85
N ALA A 73 -18.42 -18.91 8.27
CA ALA A 73 -19.76 -18.48 8.71
C ALA A 73 -19.74 -17.76 10.08
N THR A 74 -18.65 -17.90 10.84
CA THR A 74 -18.52 -17.31 12.19
C THR A 74 -17.93 -15.90 12.19
N LEU A 75 -17.75 -15.26 11.04
CA LEU A 75 -17.23 -13.89 10.96
C LEU A 75 -18.18 -12.91 11.67
N ARG A 76 -17.65 -12.15 12.65
CA ARG A 76 -18.40 -11.15 13.43
C ARG A 76 -17.64 -9.84 13.53
N PRO A 77 -18.34 -8.69 13.62
CA PRO A 77 -17.70 -7.41 13.89
C PRO A 77 -17.09 -7.39 15.29
N ARG A 78 -15.91 -6.79 15.41
CA ARG A 78 -15.25 -6.46 16.67
C ARG A 78 -15.35 -4.95 16.86
N THR A 79 -15.77 -4.54 18.06
CA THR A 79 -16.07 -3.13 18.33
C THR A 79 -15.26 -2.61 19.51
N LYS A 80 -14.95 -1.32 19.49
CA LYS A 80 -14.30 -0.61 20.59
C LYS A 80 -14.73 0.85 20.60
N THR A 81 -14.49 1.52 21.71
CA THR A 81 -14.75 2.95 21.87
C THR A 81 -13.47 3.76 21.59
N VAL A 82 -13.63 4.89 20.89
CA VAL A 82 -12.55 5.85 20.53
C VAL A 82 -13.01 7.29 20.81
N PRO A 83 -12.09 8.27 20.92
CA PRO A 83 -12.46 9.68 21.03
C PRO A 83 -13.31 10.14 19.84
N GLY A 84 -14.39 10.87 20.11
CA GLY A 84 -15.34 11.29 19.09
C GLY A 84 -14.81 12.36 18.14
N ASP A 85 -13.96 13.25 18.62
CA ASP A 85 -13.23 14.25 17.85
C ASP A 85 -12.27 13.60 16.84
N TRP A 86 -11.47 12.63 17.28
CA TRP A 86 -10.60 11.83 16.42
C TRP A 86 -11.40 11.11 15.34
N TYR A 87 -12.49 10.44 15.71
CA TYR A 87 -13.33 9.72 14.75
C TYR A 87 -13.90 10.66 13.67
N ARG A 88 -14.41 11.83 14.08
CA ARG A 88 -14.97 12.82 13.14
C ARG A 88 -13.91 13.36 12.19
N ALA A 89 -12.70 13.65 12.68
CA ALA A 89 -11.61 14.14 11.85
C ALA A 89 -11.15 13.10 10.82
N VAL A 90 -10.97 11.83 11.25
CA VAL A 90 -10.58 10.74 10.35
C VAL A 90 -11.68 10.42 9.34
N ALA A 91 -12.95 10.37 9.76
CA ALA A 91 -14.08 10.15 8.86
C ALA A 91 -14.20 11.28 7.82
N GLY A 92 -14.05 12.55 8.25
CA GLY A 92 -14.02 13.68 7.34
C GLY A 92 -12.86 13.62 6.34
N ALA A 93 -11.67 13.19 6.78
CA ALA A 93 -10.53 12.98 5.90
C ALA A 93 -10.77 11.88 4.86
N PHE A 94 -11.42 10.78 5.25
CA PHE A 94 -11.84 9.74 4.31
C PHE A 94 -12.85 10.25 3.27
N ASP A 95 -13.86 11.01 3.69
CA ASP A 95 -14.84 11.60 2.76
C ASP A 95 -14.21 12.57 1.75
N VAL A 96 -13.24 13.37 2.20
CA VAL A 96 -12.50 14.30 1.33
C VAL A 96 -11.56 13.54 0.39
N HIS A 97 -10.90 12.50 0.89
CA HIS A 97 -10.04 11.64 0.09
C HIS A 97 -10.82 10.91 -1.01
N ASP A 98 -12.00 10.37 -0.71
CA ASP A 98 -12.85 9.70 -1.69
C ASP A 98 -13.23 10.67 -2.83
N ARG A 99 -13.56 11.94 -2.50
CA ARG A 99 -13.82 12.98 -3.50
C ARG A 99 -12.59 13.37 -4.32
N LEU A 100 -11.42 13.48 -3.69
CA LEU A 100 -10.16 13.75 -4.40
C LEU A 100 -9.89 12.67 -5.46
N VAL A 101 -10.06 11.41 -5.06
CA VAL A 101 -9.84 10.24 -5.89
C VAL A 101 -10.86 10.13 -7.03
N ASP A 102 -12.09 10.59 -6.82
CA ASP A 102 -13.13 10.61 -7.86
C ASP A 102 -12.98 11.76 -8.87
N VAL A 103 -12.28 12.84 -8.51
CA VAL A 103 -11.96 13.94 -9.43
C VAL A 103 -10.87 13.57 -10.44
N ASP A 104 -10.09 12.51 -10.17
CA ASP A 104 -9.01 12.01 -11.05
C ASP A 104 -8.03 13.12 -11.45
N VAL A 105 -7.43 13.77 -10.44
CA VAL A 105 -6.56 14.92 -10.64
C VAL A 105 -5.34 14.55 -11.51
N PRO A 106 -5.15 15.18 -12.69
CA PRO A 106 -4.01 14.90 -13.54
C PRO A 106 -2.68 15.12 -12.82
N GLY A 107 -1.77 14.17 -12.93
CA GLY A 107 -0.45 14.19 -12.29
C GLY A 107 -0.45 13.92 -10.78
N LEU A 108 -1.59 13.52 -10.20
CA LEU A 108 -1.63 12.84 -8.91
C LEU A 108 -1.00 11.46 -9.06
N LEU A 109 0.09 11.23 -8.33
CA LEU A 109 0.80 9.96 -8.36
C LEU A 109 0.34 9.05 -7.22
N GLY A 110 0.00 9.62 -6.08
CA GLY A 110 -0.61 8.89 -5.00
C GLY A 110 -1.18 9.78 -3.92
N SER A 111 -2.05 9.21 -3.10
CA SER A 111 -2.62 9.88 -1.93
C SER A 111 -2.86 8.86 -0.82
N ALA A 112 -3.00 9.31 0.43
CA ALA A 112 -3.47 8.48 1.54
C ALA A 112 -3.94 9.36 2.71
N VAL A 113 -4.90 8.86 3.48
CA VAL A 113 -5.31 9.51 4.73
C VAL A 113 -4.32 9.18 5.84
N VAL A 114 -3.78 10.20 6.47
CA VAL A 114 -2.88 10.10 7.63
C VAL A 114 -3.67 10.47 8.88
N PRO A 115 -4.07 9.49 9.71
CA PRO A 115 -4.80 9.79 10.93
C PRO A 115 -3.89 10.45 11.96
N GLY A 116 -4.40 11.46 12.65
CA GLY A 116 -3.77 11.98 13.86
C GLY A 116 -3.83 10.98 15.02
N SER A 117 -3.12 11.30 16.10
CA SER A 117 -3.23 10.55 17.36
C SER A 117 -4.53 10.93 18.10
N TYR A 118 -4.87 10.20 19.15
CA TYR A 118 -6.01 10.58 20.00
C TYR A 118 -5.79 11.90 20.74
N ASP A 119 -4.55 12.25 21.10
CA ASP A 119 -4.22 13.51 21.78
C ASP A 119 -4.10 14.70 20.81
N ALA A 120 -3.98 14.41 19.51
CA ALA A 120 -3.91 15.37 18.43
C ALA A 120 -4.80 14.86 17.26
N PRO A 121 -6.13 14.98 17.37
CA PRO A 121 -7.10 14.30 16.51
C PRO A 121 -7.12 14.79 15.06
N MET A 122 -6.21 15.68 14.66
CA MET A 122 -6.14 16.23 13.31
C MET A 122 -5.71 15.14 12.32
N ALA A 123 -6.57 14.82 11.36
CA ALA A 123 -6.23 13.98 10.22
C ALA A 123 -5.79 14.86 9.04
N SER A 124 -4.90 14.33 8.21
CA SER A 124 -4.43 14.98 6.98
C SER A 124 -4.48 14.00 5.80
N ILE A 125 -4.31 14.53 4.59
CA ILE A 125 -4.16 13.74 3.36
C ILE A 125 -2.76 13.98 2.83
N ALA A 126 -1.93 12.94 2.83
CA ALA A 126 -0.66 12.97 2.13
C ALA A 126 -0.93 12.81 0.64
N VAL A 127 -0.36 13.69 -0.19
CA VAL A 127 -0.48 13.64 -1.65
C VAL A 127 0.89 13.72 -2.30
N ASP A 128 1.12 12.85 -3.26
CA ASP A 128 2.32 12.81 -4.09
C ASP A 128 1.94 13.25 -5.50
N VAL A 129 2.57 14.31 -6.01
CA VAL A 129 2.23 14.91 -7.30
C VAL A 129 3.45 15.17 -8.16
N LEU A 130 3.24 15.18 -9.48
CA LEU A 130 4.20 15.73 -10.43
C LEU A 130 4.26 17.27 -10.31
N PRO A 131 5.37 17.92 -10.73
CA PRO A 131 5.56 19.36 -10.55
C PRO A 131 4.50 20.23 -11.23
N ASP A 132 3.92 19.78 -12.33
CA ASP A 132 2.86 20.47 -13.07
C ASP A 132 1.48 20.36 -12.37
N ALA A 133 1.25 19.28 -11.64
CA ALA A 133 0.01 19.01 -10.91
C ALA A 133 -0.14 19.76 -9.58
N GLU A 134 0.95 20.30 -9.01
CA GLU A 134 0.90 21.06 -7.75
C GLU A 134 -0.06 22.27 -7.85
N SER A 135 -0.01 22.98 -8.98
CA SER A 135 -0.91 24.11 -9.26
C SER A 135 -2.37 23.67 -9.41
N VAL A 136 -2.61 22.51 -10.02
CA VAL A 136 -3.96 21.95 -10.22
C VAL A 136 -4.60 21.58 -8.88
N LEU A 137 -3.85 20.98 -7.96
CA LEU A 137 -4.35 20.70 -6.61
C LEU A 137 -4.71 21.97 -5.83
N THR A 138 -3.83 22.98 -5.89
CA THR A 138 -3.99 24.21 -5.11
C THR A 138 -5.09 25.13 -5.65
N ASP A 139 -5.20 25.27 -6.97
CA ASP A 139 -6.16 26.17 -7.61
C ASP A 139 -7.47 25.47 -8.01
N GLY A 140 -7.40 24.19 -8.37
CA GLY A 140 -8.53 23.44 -8.93
C GLY A 140 -9.45 22.84 -7.87
N VAL A 141 -8.96 22.63 -6.65
CA VAL A 141 -9.73 21.95 -5.59
C VAL A 141 -9.80 22.70 -4.24
N PRO A 142 -9.89 24.05 -4.22
CA PRO A 142 -9.79 24.85 -2.99
C PRO A 142 -10.91 24.55 -1.99
N GLU A 143 -12.07 24.10 -2.45
CA GLU A 143 -13.18 23.72 -1.57
C GLU A 143 -12.89 22.42 -0.80
N LEU A 144 -12.13 21.47 -1.36
CA LEU A 144 -11.69 20.28 -0.61
C LEU A 144 -10.61 20.65 0.41
N LEU A 145 -9.66 21.53 0.02
CA LEU A 145 -8.54 21.96 0.86
C LEU A 145 -8.96 22.69 2.14
N ARG A 146 -10.18 23.25 2.22
CA ARG A 146 -10.66 23.98 3.41
C ARG A 146 -11.00 23.08 4.59
N SER A 147 -11.22 21.79 4.35
CA SER A 147 -11.80 20.88 5.34
C SER A 147 -10.78 19.98 6.03
N VAL A 148 -9.65 19.71 5.38
CA VAL A 148 -8.61 18.77 5.82
C VAL A 148 -7.25 19.32 5.40
N GLU A 149 -6.22 19.11 6.22
CA GLU A 149 -4.85 19.48 5.86
C GLU A 149 -4.30 18.56 4.76
N PHE A 150 -3.66 19.15 3.75
CA PHE A 150 -2.97 18.41 2.70
C PHE A 150 -1.46 18.51 2.91
N VAL A 151 -0.80 17.37 2.97
CA VAL A 151 0.67 17.28 3.03
C VAL A 151 1.15 16.90 1.64
N THR A 152 1.57 17.90 0.87
CA THR A 152 1.99 17.72 -0.52
C THR A 152 3.48 17.40 -0.62
N ASN A 153 3.78 16.34 -1.34
CA ASN A 153 5.12 15.96 -1.77
C ASN A 153 5.21 16.09 -3.31
N VAL A 154 6.14 16.92 -3.78
CA VAL A 154 6.37 17.09 -5.22
C VAL A 154 7.49 16.14 -5.64
N VAL A 155 7.16 15.26 -6.57
CA VAL A 155 8.08 14.24 -7.10
C VAL A 155 8.67 14.74 -8.41
N GLU A 156 9.94 15.16 -8.38
CA GLU A 156 10.63 15.79 -9.52
C GLU A 156 10.82 14.83 -10.72
N GLY A 157 10.70 13.52 -10.49
CA GLY A 157 10.76 12.50 -11.53
C GLY A 157 10.51 11.10 -10.97
N LEU A 158 10.07 10.19 -11.83
CA LEU A 158 10.01 8.77 -11.54
C LEU A 158 11.33 8.16 -12.00
N ASP A 159 12.27 7.95 -11.08
CA ASP A 159 13.43 7.16 -11.41
C ASP A 159 12.97 5.73 -11.75
N PRO A 160 13.51 5.11 -12.81
CA PRO A 160 13.23 3.71 -13.07
C PRO A 160 13.61 2.91 -11.81
N PRO A 161 12.83 1.87 -11.47
CA PRO A 161 13.25 0.97 -10.39
C PRO A 161 14.69 0.54 -10.68
N GLY A 162 15.58 0.78 -9.73
CA GLY A 162 16.98 0.39 -9.88
C GLY A 162 17.04 -1.12 -10.13
N ASP A 163 17.99 -1.57 -10.94
CA ASP A 163 18.30 -3.00 -11.06
C ASP A 163 18.78 -3.49 -9.69
N ALA A 164 17.85 -3.97 -8.86
CA ALA A 164 18.18 -4.67 -7.64
C ALA A 164 18.86 -5.97 -8.06
N ASN A 165 20.15 -6.08 -7.74
CA ASN A 165 20.89 -7.32 -7.97
C ASN A 165 20.24 -8.43 -7.15
N ALA A 166 19.55 -9.36 -7.83
CA ALA A 166 18.81 -10.47 -7.25
C ALA A 166 19.68 -11.60 -6.67
N ASP A 167 20.88 -11.29 -6.18
CA ASP A 167 21.80 -12.27 -5.57
C ASP A 167 21.54 -12.41 -4.06
N GLU A 168 20.25 -12.42 -3.70
CA GLU A 168 19.81 -12.54 -2.32
C GLU A 168 19.08 -13.86 -2.08
N THR A 169 19.15 -14.34 -0.84
CA THR A 169 18.68 -15.66 -0.42
C THR A 169 17.16 -15.68 -0.32
N ILE A 170 16.55 -16.85 -0.58
CA ILE A 170 15.13 -17.10 -0.34
C ILE A 170 15.00 -17.66 1.07
N GLU A 171 14.11 -17.08 1.87
CA GLU A 171 13.77 -17.54 3.21
C GLU A 171 12.77 -18.69 3.12
N TYR A 172 13.26 -19.92 3.32
CA TYR A 172 12.44 -21.11 3.42
C TYR A 172 12.06 -21.38 4.87
N VAL A 173 10.85 -21.91 5.08
CA VAL A 173 10.49 -22.46 6.38
C VAL A 173 11.25 -23.77 6.61
N ASP A 174 11.79 -23.98 7.82
CA ASP A 174 12.55 -25.19 8.19
C ASP A 174 11.87 -26.50 7.74
N ARG A 175 10.53 -26.52 7.82
CA ARG A 175 9.72 -27.62 7.33
C ARG A 175 8.32 -27.14 6.93
N LEU A 176 8.00 -27.26 5.66
CA LEU A 176 6.66 -26.96 5.17
C LEU A 176 5.64 -28.01 5.68
N PRO A 177 4.58 -27.61 6.39
CA PRO A 177 3.62 -28.55 6.98
C PRO A 177 2.64 -29.09 5.93
N LEU A 178 3.07 -30.06 5.12
CA LEU A 178 2.21 -30.66 4.09
C LEU A 178 1.12 -31.59 4.67
N PRO A 179 -0.10 -31.60 4.10
CA PRO A 179 -0.54 -30.87 2.89
C PRO A 179 -1.02 -29.44 3.15
N ASN A 180 -0.94 -28.95 4.39
CA ASN A 180 -1.57 -27.71 4.86
C ASN A 180 -0.60 -26.52 4.82
N VAL A 181 -0.57 -25.80 3.71
CA VAL A 181 0.42 -24.75 3.45
C VAL A 181 -0.01 -23.41 4.09
N PRO A 182 0.81 -22.79 4.96
CA PRO A 182 0.56 -21.47 5.53
C PRO A 182 0.97 -20.35 4.57
N GLY A 183 0.49 -19.13 4.85
CA GLY A 183 1.06 -17.93 4.26
C GLY A 183 2.46 -17.62 4.80
N GLY A 184 3.18 -16.71 4.16
CA GLY A 184 4.56 -16.36 4.49
C GLY A 184 5.60 -17.33 3.92
N VAL A 185 5.20 -18.26 3.06
CA VAL A 185 6.12 -19.21 2.39
C VAL A 185 6.37 -18.78 0.94
N PRO A 186 7.54 -19.10 0.36
CA PRO A 186 7.83 -18.79 -1.03
C PRO A 186 6.84 -19.45 -1.99
N CYS A 187 6.35 -18.69 -2.95
CA CYS A 187 5.50 -19.16 -4.04
C CYS A 187 5.87 -18.47 -5.35
N GLY A 188 5.37 -18.95 -6.47
CA GLY A 188 5.71 -18.35 -7.76
C GLY A 188 4.94 -18.85 -8.95
N HIS A 189 5.32 -18.32 -10.10
CA HIS A 189 4.85 -18.73 -11.41
C HIS A 189 5.96 -18.50 -12.44
N GLY A 190 6.38 -19.57 -13.13
CA GLY A 190 7.56 -19.52 -13.98
C GLY A 190 8.78 -19.03 -13.17
N ASP A 191 9.47 -18.02 -13.68
CA ASP A 191 10.63 -17.40 -13.03
C ASP A 191 10.27 -16.32 -11.98
N SER A 192 8.97 -16.04 -11.78
CA SER A 192 8.53 -15.01 -10.83
C SER A 192 8.42 -15.57 -9.42
N LEU A 193 9.12 -14.94 -8.48
CA LEU A 193 9.08 -15.24 -7.05
C LEU A 193 8.15 -14.28 -6.31
N GLY A 194 7.38 -14.82 -5.38
CA GLY A 194 6.57 -14.08 -4.43
C GLY A 194 6.42 -14.83 -3.11
N THR A 195 5.49 -14.34 -2.30
CA THR A 195 5.10 -14.91 -1.03
C THR A 195 3.64 -15.31 -1.07
N LEU A 196 3.32 -16.46 -0.50
CA LEU A 196 1.96 -16.94 -0.37
C LEU A 196 1.25 -16.19 0.76
N SER A 197 0.04 -15.71 0.52
CA SER A 197 -0.85 -15.21 1.57
C SER A 197 -1.52 -16.35 2.33
N PRO A 198 -2.00 -16.13 3.57
CA PRO A 198 -3.00 -16.99 4.18
C PRO A 198 -4.24 -17.09 3.29
N SER A 199 -5.03 -18.13 3.52
CA SER A 199 -6.21 -18.40 2.70
C SER A 199 -7.20 -17.24 2.69
N LEU A 200 -7.73 -16.92 1.52
CA LEU A 200 -8.97 -16.15 1.39
C LEU A 200 -10.16 -17.09 1.23
N PHE A 201 -11.31 -16.62 1.69
CA PHE A 201 -12.61 -17.23 1.53
C PHE A 201 -13.48 -16.34 0.67
N ASP A 202 -14.23 -16.94 -0.26
CA ASP A 202 -15.31 -16.24 -0.95
C ASP A 202 -16.61 -16.24 -0.10
N GLU A 203 -17.70 -15.76 -0.70
CA GLU A 203 -19.01 -15.69 -0.04
C GLU A 203 -19.58 -17.09 0.29
N ASP A 204 -19.29 -18.09 -0.54
CA ASP A 204 -19.70 -19.48 -0.36
C ASP A 204 -18.82 -20.24 0.66
N GLY A 205 -17.74 -19.61 1.15
CA GLY A 205 -16.79 -20.21 2.07
C GLY A 205 -15.77 -21.14 1.41
N ARG A 206 -15.65 -21.10 0.08
CA ARG A 206 -14.59 -21.80 -0.66
C ARG A 206 -13.26 -21.14 -0.38
N ARG A 207 -12.23 -21.96 -0.22
CA ARG A 207 -10.90 -21.53 0.21
C ARG A 207 -9.92 -21.50 -0.97
N TYR A 208 -9.14 -20.43 -1.05
CA TYR A 208 -8.20 -20.19 -2.15
C TYR A 208 -6.77 -20.00 -1.64
N PHE A 209 -5.81 -20.41 -2.47
CA PHE A 209 -4.45 -19.89 -2.41
C PHE A 209 -4.43 -18.48 -2.98
N VAL A 210 -3.58 -17.62 -2.43
CA VAL A 210 -3.59 -16.17 -2.73
C VAL A 210 -2.15 -15.68 -2.78
N THR A 211 -1.86 -14.84 -3.77
CA THR A 211 -0.60 -14.09 -3.90
C THR A 211 -0.84 -12.88 -4.83
N SER A 212 0.20 -12.11 -5.12
CA SER A 212 0.11 -10.94 -6.00
C SER A 212 -0.19 -11.30 -7.45
N ASN A 213 -0.96 -10.46 -8.14
CA ASN A 213 -1.30 -10.66 -9.55
C ASN A 213 -0.12 -10.48 -10.48
N HIS A 214 0.75 -9.52 -10.20
CA HIS A 214 1.89 -9.23 -11.08
C HIS A 214 2.88 -10.39 -11.23
N LEU A 215 2.84 -11.41 -10.37
CA LEU A 215 3.64 -12.64 -10.54
C LEU A 215 3.26 -13.42 -11.81
N PHE A 216 2.08 -13.15 -12.38
CA PHE A 216 1.57 -13.81 -13.59
C PHE A 216 1.62 -12.91 -14.82
N GLY A 217 2.53 -11.91 -14.81
CA GLY A 217 2.73 -10.95 -15.89
C GLY A 217 1.68 -9.82 -15.94
N LYS A 218 1.92 -8.86 -16.84
CA LYS A 218 0.97 -7.78 -17.15
C LYS A 218 -0.15 -8.33 -18.03
N THR A 219 -1.23 -8.81 -17.44
CA THR A 219 -2.45 -9.09 -18.22
C THR A 219 -3.25 -7.80 -18.41
N ASP A 220 -2.73 -6.91 -19.26
CA ASP A 220 -3.47 -5.71 -19.70
C ASP A 220 -4.22 -5.92 -21.02
N GLU A 221 -4.10 -7.09 -21.67
CA GLU A 221 -4.67 -7.30 -23.03
C GLU A 221 -5.98 -8.11 -23.13
N ALA A 222 -6.59 -8.58 -22.03
CA ALA A 222 -7.66 -9.58 -22.16
C ALA A 222 -9.10 -9.14 -21.81
N ALA A 223 -9.39 -7.86 -21.51
CA ALA A 223 -10.76 -7.51 -21.07
C ALA A 223 -11.40 -6.25 -21.67
N GLU A 224 -10.67 -5.38 -22.37
CA GLU A 224 -11.28 -4.15 -22.92
C GLU A 224 -10.73 -3.81 -24.32
N THR A 225 -10.96 -4.68 -25.31
CA THR A 225 -11.26 -4.31 -26.72
C THR A 225 -11.42 -5.58 -27.55
N SER A 226 -12.63 -6.16 -27.56
CA SER A 226 -13.10 -6.98 -28.68
C SER A 226 -14.22 -6.24 -29.39
N GLU A 227 -13.92 -5.05 -29.91
CA GLU A 227 -14.73 -4.42 -30.95
C GLU A 227 -13.79 -4.06 -32.11
N GLU A 228 -13.87 -4.91 -33.12
CA GLU A 228 -13.62 -4.65 -34.55
C GLU A 228 -12.48 -3.67 -34.91
N SER A 229 -11.31 -4.23 -35.19
CA SER A 229 -10.36 -3.63 -36.14
C SER A 229 -9.71 -4.75 -36.94
N SER A 230 -10.44 -5.20 -37.96
CA SER A 230 -9.88 -5.98 -39.06
C SER A 230 -9.02 -5.06 -39.91
N ASP A 231 -7.70 -5.12 -39.75
CA ASP A 231 -6.79 -4.80 -40.84
C ASP A 231 -5.64 -5.81 -40.88
N GLY A 232 -5.48 -6.42 -42.05
CA GLY A 232 -4.57 -7.53 -42.26
C GLY A 232 -3.13 -7.06 -42.36
N SER A 233 -2.28 -7.56 -41.47
CA SER A 233 -0.84 -7.60 -41.72
C SER A 233 -0.32 -9.00 -41.45
N GLU A 234 -0.11 -9.72 -42.55
CA GLU A 234 0.64 -10.97 -42.60
C GLU A 234 2.12 -10.66 -42.36
N GLY A 235 2.75 -11.30 -41.36
CA GLY A 235 4.20 -11.36 -41.28
C GLY A 235 4.79 -11.50 -39.89
N SER A 236 4.83 -12.73 -39.38
CA SER A 236 6.04 -13.40 -38.84
C SER A 236 5.63 -14.55 -37.92
N GLU A 237 5.62 -15.76 -38.48
CA GLU A 237 5.54 -17.01 -37.71
C GLU A 237 6.84 -17.16 -36.90
N GLN A 238 6.81 -16.71 -35.65
CA GLN A 238 7.78 -17.15 -34.66
C GLN A 238 7.18 -18.38 -33.99
N SER A 239 7.80 -19.52 -34.26
CA SER A 239 7.50 -20.83 -33.71
C SER A 239 7.48 -20.80 -32.18
N SER A 240 6.28 -20.69 -31.60
CA SER A 240 6.02 -21.09 -30.22
C SER A 240 6.02 -22.62 -30.19
N ASP A 241 7.12 -23.18 -29.71
CA ASP A 241 7.19 -24.56 -29.29
C ASP A 241 6.05 -24.83 -28.29
N GLY A 242 5.38 -25.97 -28.45
CA GLY A 242 4.12 -26.33 -27.79
C GLY A 242 4.27 -26.61 -26.29
N SER A 243 4.75 -25.63 -25.53
CA SER A 243 4.67 -25.64 -24.08
C SER A 243 3.19 -25.55 -23.67
N ASP A 244 2.78 -26.52 -22.86
CA ASP A 244 1.41 -26.78 -22.47
C ASP A 244 0.67 -25.50 -22.03
N GLU A 245 -0.45 -25.16 -22.68
CA GLU A 245 -1.42 -24.12 -22.23
C GLU A 245 -1.92 -24.35 -20.78
N HIS A 246 -1.53 -25.45 -20.14
CA HIS A 246 -1.80 -25.76 -18.75
C HIS A 246 -0.79 -25.15 -17.76
N SER A 247 0.46 -24.89 -18.14
CA SER A 247 1.48 -24.36 -17.23
C SER A 247 1.26 -22.87 -16.90
N ASP A 248 0.74 -22.10 -17.85
CA ASP A 248 0.57 -20.63 -17.82
C ASP A 248 -0.34 -20.07 -16.70
N LYS A 249 -1.01 -20.94 -15.94
CA LYS A 249 -1.90 -20.55 -14.83
C LYS A 249 -1.66 -21.31 -13.53
N SER A 250 -0.55 -22.02 -13.43
CA SER A 250 -0.22 -22.79 -12.22
C SER A 250 0.44 -21.88 -11.18
N LEU A 251 -0.04 -21.94 -9.95
CA LEU A 251 0.62 -21.37 -8.78
C LEU A 251 1.49 -22.45 -8.14
N LEU A 252 2.77 -22.15 -7.99
CA LEU A 252 3.78 -23.02 -7.40
C LEU A 252 4.05 -22.61 -5.96
N VAL A 253 4.34 -23.58 -5.10
CA VAL A 253 4.92 -23.38 -3.77
C VAL A 253 6.28 -24.05 -3.75
N TYR A 254 7.31 -23.29 -3.37
CA TYR A 254 8.67 -23.81 -3.23
C TYR A 254 8.82 -24.44 -1.85
N VAL A 255 9.16 -25.73 -1.82
CA VAL A 255 9.31 -26.51 -0.58
C VAL A 255 10.71 -26.31 -0.02
N ASP A 256 11.70 -26.28 -0.91
CA ASP A 256 13.11 -26.00 -0.68
C ASP A 256 13.74 -25.48 -2.00
N GLU A 257 15.07 -25.29 -2.01
CA GLU A 257 15.81 -24.80 -3.18
C GLU A 257 15.73 -25.72 -4.41
N GLU A 258 15.46 -27.00 -4.22
CA GLU A 258 15.50 -28.01 -5.29
C GLU A 258 14.11 -28.54 -5.67
N SER A 259 13.06 -28.15 -4.94
CA SER A 259 11.73 -28.72 -5.14
C SER A 259 10.59 -27.72 -5.00
N GLU A 260 9.66 -27.84 -5.95
CA GLU A 260 8.42 -27.09 -6.02
C GLU A 260 7.22 -28.02 -6.18
N ARG A 261 6.04 -27.52 -5.83
CA ARG A 261 4.77 -28.23 -6.01
C ARG A 261 3.69 -27.31 -6.55
N VAL A 262 2.80 -27.86 -7.38
CA VAL A 262 1.62 -27.14 -7.86
C VAL A 262 0.62 -27.01 -6.71
N ALA A 263 0.51 -25.82 -6.16
CA ALA A 263 -0.46 -25.49 -5.11
C ALA A 263 -1.87 -25.40 -5.67
N GLY A 264 -2.02 -24.81 -6.86
CA GLY A 264 -3.33 -24.60 -7.45
C GLY A 264 -3.27 -24.04 -8.86
N ARG A 265 -4.46 -23.85 -9.45
CA ARG A 265 -4.63 -23.14 -10.72
C ARG A 265 -5.32 -21.82 -10.48
N VAL A 266 -4.81 -20.74 -11.05
CA VAL A 266 -5.44 -19.41 -11.00
C VAL A 266 -6.84 -19.50 -11.59
N ASP A 267 -7.82 -19.18 -10.75
CA ASP A 267 -9.25 -19.16 -11.05
C ASP A 267 -9.67 -17.73 -11.43
N ASP A 268 -9.30 -16.77 -10.59
CA ASP A 268 -9.62 -15.35 -10.77
C ASP A 268 -8.38 -14.47 -10.59
N ARG A 269 -8.34 -13.35 -11.34
CA ARG A 269 -7.29 -12.33 -11.31
C ARG A 269 -7.90 -10.97 -11.02
N PHE A 270 -7.27 -10.19 -10.14
CA PHE A 270 -7.74 -8.87 -9.72
C PHE A 270 -6.66 -7.82 -9.95
N PRO A 271 -6.37 -7.43 -11.21
CA PRO A 271 -5.24 -6.55 -11.52
C PRO A 271 -5.34 -5.17 -10.85
N LYS A 272 -6.56 -4.64 -10.66
CA LYS A 272 -6.79 -3.35 -9.97
C LYS A 272 -6.46 -3.38 -8.48
N GLN A 273 -6.43 -4.57 -7.87
CA GLN A 273 -6.10 -4.82 -6.47
C GLN A 273 -4.82 -5.65 -6.31
N ASP A 274 -4.19 -6.03 -7.42
CA ASP A 274 -2.98 -6.81 -7.52
C ASP A 274 -2.97 -8.12 -6.71
N PHE A 275 -4.00 -8.94 -6.85
CA PHE A 275 -3.98 -10.30 -6.30
C PHE A 275 -4.66 -11.32 -7.22
N VAL A 276 -4.41 -12.60 -6.97
CA VAL A 276 -5.11 -13.72 -7.63
C VAL A 276 -5.74 -14.65 -6.60
N LEU A 277 -6.76 -15.39 -7.05
CA LEU A 277 -7.30 -16.54 -6.34
C LEU A 277 -6.93 -17.79 -7.13
N ALA A 278 -6.16 -18.68 -6.53
CA ALA A 278 -5.84 -19.98 -7.11
C ALA A 278 -6.61 -21.09 -6.39
N ARG A 279 -7.36 -21.88 -7.17
CA ARG A 279 -8.10 -23.04 -6.66
C ARG A 279 -7.10 -24.14 -6.28
N PRO A 280 -7.15 -24.66 -5.05
CA PRO A 280 -6.22 -25.69 -4.60
C PRO A 280 -6.35 -26.98 -5.41
N THR A 281 -5.24 -27.72 -5.52
CA THR A 281 -5.23 -29.12 -5.99
C THR A 281 -5.68 -30.08 -4.86
N ASP A 282 -5.78 -31.38 -5.17
CA ASP A 282 -6.04 -32.39 -4.14
C ASP A 282 -4.84 -32.62 -3.21
N GLU A 283 -3.64 -32.21 -3.63
CA GLU A 283 -2.39 -32.45 -2.91
C GLU A 283 -2.10 -31.41 -1.83
N LEU A 284 -2.41 -30.14 -2.11
CA LEU A 284 -2.08 -29.00 -1.26
C LEU A 284 -3.32 -28.22 -0.87
N ARG A 285 -3.36 -27.75 0.38
CA ARG A 285 -4.48 -26.99 0.94
C ARG A 285 -3.98 -25.71 1.57
N PRO A 286 -4.55 -24.54 1.23
CA PRO A 286 -4.22 -23.29 1.91
C PRO A 286 -4.75 -23.34 3.34
N THR A 287 -4.01 -22.74 4.25
CA THR A 287 -4.43 -22.56 5.64
C THR A 287 -4.64 -21.08 5.95
N ASN A 288 -5.38 -20.84 7.02
CA ASN A 288 -5.57 -19.56 7.65
C ASN A 288 -4.41 -19.24 8.63
N ALA A 289 -3.20 -19.74 8.40
CA ALA A 289 -2.04 -19.47 9.24
C ALA A 289 -0.98 -18.65 8.47
N VAL A 290 -0.18 -17.87 9.19
CA VAL A 290 1.05 -17.25 8.70
C VAL A 290 2.24 -17.99 9.32
N ALA A 291 3.31 -18.23 8.58
CA ALA A 291 4.56 -18.81 9.07
C ALA A 291 5.37 -17.81 9.93
N ALA A 292 4.74 -17.23 10.95
CA ALA A 292 5.30 -16.21 11.81
C ALA A 292 5.66 -16.76 13.21
N PRO A 293 6.65 -16.17 13.90
CA PRO A 293 6.85 -16.38 15.33
C PRO A 293 5.63 -15.92 16.14
N GLY A 294 5.20 -16.73 17.11
CA GLY A 294 4.09 -16.41 18.01
C GLY A 294 2.70 -16.73 17.43
N PRO A 295 1.65 -15.93 17.71
CA PRO A 295 0.32 -16.17 17.18
C PRO A 295 0.34 -16.09 15.65
N SER A 296 -0.07 -17.17 15.00
CA SER A 296 -0.01 -17.33 13.54
C SER A 296 -1.37 -17.51 12.89
N THR A 297 -2.42 -17.77 13.67
CA THR A 297 -3.75 -18.08 13.12
C THR A 297 -4.52 -16.81 12.78
N VAL A 298 -4.82 -16.62 11.50
CA VAL A 298 -5.63 -15.53 10.97
C VAL A 298 -7.09 -15.74 11.32
N ALA A 299 -7.63 -14.83 12.11
CA ALA A 299 -9.04 -14.81 12.49
C ALA A 299 -9.89 -13.95 11.56
N GLY A 300 -9.27 -13.00 10.86
CA GLY A 300 -9.95 -12.07 9.97
C GLY A 300 -9.08 -10.87 9.67
N GLN A 301 -9.68 -9.68 9.63
CA GLN A 301 -9.07 -8.49 9.07
C GLN A 301 -9.53 -7.19 9.72
N PHE A 302 -8.68 -6.17 9.68
CA PHE A 302 -9.03 -4.81 10.10
C PHE A 302 -9.96 -4.12 9.09
N THR A 303 -10.82 -3.23 9.59
CA THR A 303 -11.62 -2.32 8.76
C THR A 303 -10.80 -1.08 8.38
N ARG A 304 -11.31 -0.25 7.45
CA ARG A 304 -10.73 1.05 7.10
C ARG A 304 -10.48 1.92 8.34
N ILE A 305 -11.49 2.06 9.21
CA ILE A 305 -11.35 2.81 10.47
C ILE A 305 -10.50 2.09 11.52
N GLY A 306 -10.46 0.75 11.51
CA GLY A 306 -9.59 -0.03 12.39
C GLY A 306 -8.11 0.12 12.09
N LEU A 307 -7.72 0.22 10.81
CA LEU A 307 -6.35 0.54 10.43
C LEU A 307 -5.96 1.96 10.86
N ALA A 308 -6.89 2.92 10.74
CA ALA A 308 -6.66 4.27 11.24
C ALA A 308 -6.51 4.29 12.76
N ASP A 309 -7.29 3.49 13.49
CA ASP A 309 -7.17 3.30 14.93
C ASP A 309 -5.79 2.75 15.35
N LEU A 310 -5.26 1.77 14.61
CA LEU A 310 -3.90 1.25 14.85
C LEU A 310 -2.86 2.36 14.65
N ALA A 311 -2.96 3.09 13.54
CA ALA A 311 -2.03 4.17 13.20
C ALA A 311 -2.06 5.29 14.26
N ALA A 312 -3.24 5.71 14.71
CA ALA A 312 -3.42 6.73 15.74
C ALA A 312 -2.78 6.34 17.09
N ARG A 313 -2.69 5.03 17.37
CA ARG A 313 -2.07 4.47 18.58
C ARG A 313 -0.58 4.13 18.38
N GLY A 314 0.00 4.42 17.21
CA GLY A 314 1.38 4.08 16.87
C GLY A 314 1.65 2.58 16.89
N GLU A 315 0.61 1.78 16.62
CA GLU A 315 0.71 0.33 16.65
C GLU A 315 1.24 -0.23 15.33
N PRO A 316 2.40 -0.91 15.34
CA PRO A 316 2.99 -1.42 14.12
C PRO A 316 2.29 -2.69 13.62
N LEU A 317 2.50 -2.97 12.34
CA LEU A 317 2.12 -4.21 11.66
C LEU A 317 3.36 -5.09 11.45
N ARG A 318 3.15 -6.40 11.43
CA ARG A 318 4.16 -7.43 11.20
C ARG A 318 3.93 -8.09 9.85
N LYS A 319 4.98 -8.61 9.21
CA LYS A 319 4.90 -9.37 7.96
C LYS A 319 5.84 -10.56 8.03
N VAL A 320 5.50 -11.64 7.33
CA VAL A 320 6.47 -12.67 6.92
C VAL A 320 6.50 -12.70 5.39
N GLY A 321 7.68 -12.46 4.81
CA GLY A 321 7.94 -12.50 3.38
C GLY A 321 9.02 -13.50 3.03
N ALA A 322 8.99 -14.01 1.80
CA ALA A 322 9.94 -14.98 1.27
C ALA A 322 11.36 -14.42 1.10
N ARG A 323 11.55 -13.10 1.14
CA ARG A 323 12.87 -12.45 1.06
C ARG A 323 13.32 -11.87 2.38
N THR A 324 12.52 -11.01 2.96
CA THR A 324 12.93 -10.27 4.16
C THR A 324 12.59 -11.01 5.46
N GLY A 325 11.99 -12.20 5.36
CA GLY A 325 11.55 -12.96 6.51
C GLY A 325 10.53 -12.18 7.35
N PHE A 326 10.72 -12.20 8.67
CA PHE A 326 9.87 -11.48 9.62
C PHE A 326 10.29 -10.02 9.76
N THR A 327 9.41 -9.09 9.39
CA THR A 327 9.61 -7.64 9.54
C THR A 327 8.45 -6.97 10.26
N GLU A 328 8.68 -5.77 10.80
CA GLU A 328 7.68 -4.97 11.52
C GLU A 328 7.82 -3.49 11.14
N GLY A 329 6.71 -2.75 11.09
CA GLY A 329 6.74 -1.31 10.84
C GLY A 329 5.40 -0.59 10.97
N GLN A 330 5.46 0.74 10.98
CA GLN A 330 4.33 1.63 11.29
C GLN A 330 3.38 1.83 10.12
N ILE A 331 2.12 2.18 10.38
CA ILE A 331 1.19 2.62 9.34
C ILE A 331 1.42 4.11 9.08
N HIS A 332 1.69 4.46 7.82
CA HIS A 332 1.92 5.84 7.37
C HIS A 332 0.70 6.47 6.72
N GLY A 333 -0.22 5.65 6.21
CA GLY A 333 -1.42 6.15 5.57
C GLY A 333 -2.40 5.03 5.23
N VAL A 334 -3.69 5.31 5.39
CA VAL A 334 -4.80 4.39 5.17
C VAL A 334 -5.60 4.85 3.96
N ASP A 335 -6.18 3.89 3.25
CA ASP A 335 -7.00 4.14 2.09
C ASP A 335 -6.26 4.87 0.97
N GLY A 336 -5.00 4.51 0.75
CA GLY A 336 -4.19 5.14 -0.27
C GLY A 336 -4.64 4.83 -1.69
N VAL A 337 -4.27 5.75 -2.58
CA VAL A 337 -4.25 5.54 -4.02
C VAL A 337 -2.80 5.59 -4.49
N THR A 338 -2.44 4.71 -5.42
CA THR A 338 -1.14 4.72 -6.10
C THR A 338 -1.33 4.51 -7.59
N CYS A 339 -0.78 5.42 -8.38
CA CYS A 339 -0.79 5.40 -9.85
C CYS A 339 0.58 5.00 -10.42
N TYR A 340 1.53 4.62 -9.56
CA TYR A 340 2.92 4.37 -9.94
C TYR A 340 3.15 3.00 -10.62
N ALA A 341 2.32 2.00 -10.33
CA ALA A 341 2.59 0.59 -10.68
C ALA A 341 1.86 0.08 -11.94
N GLY A 342 1.43 0.97 -12.84
CA GLY A 342 0.79 0.61 -14.12
C GLY A 342 -0.07 1.71 -14.72
N ASP A 343 -0.79 1.39 -15.79
CA ASP A 343 -1.64 2.34 -16.55
C ASP A 343 -2.89 2.82 -15.76
N ARG A 344 -3.11 2.28 -14.55
CA ARG A 344 -4.32 2.54 -13.74
C ARG A 344 -3.96 2.69 -12.26
N CYS A 345 -4.55 3.70 -11.62
CA CYS A 345 -4.42 3.91 -10.19
C CYS A 345 -5.10 2.79 -9.38
N ARG A 346 -4.36 2.21 -8.42
CA ARG A 346 -4.87 1.21 -7.48
C ARG A 346 -5.41 1.92 -6.25
N ARG A 347 -6.68 1.67 -5.91
CA ARG A 347 -7.38 2.26 -4.75
C ARG A 347 -7.34 1.33 -3.52
N GLY A 348 -7.62 1.89 -2.35
CA GLY A 348 -7.72 1.16 -1.08
C GLY A 348 -6.41 0.49 -0.67
N GLN A 349 -5.29 1.17 -0.90
CA GLN A 349 -3.96 0.73 -0.50
C GLN A 349 -3.66 1.12 0.94
N LEU A 350 -2.68 0.47 1.54
CA LEU A 350 -2.12 0.78 2.86
C LEU A 350 -0.66 1.17 2.67
N ARG A 351 -0.27 2.35 3.18
CA ARG A 351 1.15 2.73 3.31
C ARG A 351 1.62 2.29 4.69
N TRP A 352 2.63 1.44 4.76
CA TRP A 352 3.16 0.96 6.04
C TRP A 352 4.65 0.58 5.94
N GLY A 353 5.31 0.39 7.07
CA GLY A 353 6.69 -0.10 7.08
C GLY A 353 7.71 0.90 6.56
N SER A 354 8.73 0.40 5.88
CA SER A 354 9.81 1.16 5.25
C SER A 354 10.31 0.39 4.02
N GLU A 355 11.28 0.93 3.30
CA GLU A 355 11.97 0.22 2.22
C GLU A 355 12.65 -1.05 2.73
N SER A 356 13.14 -1.05 3.97
CA SER A 356 13.76 -2.22 4.59
C SER A 356 12.76 -3.28 5.06
N THR A 357 11.46 -2.99 5.06
CA THR A 357 10.46 -3.99 5.50
C THR A 357 10.00 -4.90 4.38
N PHE A 358 10.34 -4.62 3.11
CA PHE A 358 9.84 -5.33 1.93
C PHE A 358 10.88 -5.34 0.81
N ASP A 359 11.02 -6.47 0.13
CA ASP A 359 11.87 -6.60 -1.07
C ASP A 359 11.22 -7.43 -2.18
N ASP A 360 11.85 -7.47 -3.36
CA ASP A 360 11.37 -8.18 -4.54
C ASP A 360 11.33 -9.70 -4.31
N GLY A 361 10.11 -10.23 -4.14
CA GLY A 361 9.81 -11.59 -3.71
C GLY A 361 8.92 -11.64 -2.45
N ASP A 362 8.76 -10.53 -1.74
CA ASP A 362 7.78 -10.39 -0.67
C ASP A 362 6.35 -10.13 -1.18
N SER A 363 6.19 -9.87 -2.48
CA SER A 363 4.90 -9.67 -3.13
C SER A 363 3.93 -10.81 -2.83
N GLY A 364 2.76 -10.50 -2.32
CA GLY A 364 1.74 -11.46 -1.93
C GLY A 364 1.79 -11.88 -0.47
N SER A 365 2.79 -11.43 0.30
CA SER A 365 2.78 -11.53 1.76
C SER A 365 1.66 -10.67 2.35
N VAL A 366 1.20 -11.00 3.56
CA VAL A 366 0.28 -10.13 4.31
C VAL A 366 1.01 -9.43 5.44
N ASN A 367 0.60 -8.20 5.73
CA ASN A 367 0.86 -7.60 7.02
C ASN A 367 -0.29 -7.88 8.00
N PHE A 368 0.04 -8.05 9.28
CA PHE A 368 -0.89 -8.49 10.32
C PHE A 368 -0.49 -7.97 11.70
N ARG A 369 -1.42 -8.05 12.65
CA ARG A 369 -1.17 -7.75 14.08
C ARG A 369 -1.97 -8.71 14.96
N PRO A 370 -1.49 -9.04 16.17
CA PRO A 370 -2.29 -9.80 17.14
C PRO A 370 -3.70 -9.22 17.33
N ASP A 371 -4.70 -10.09 17.40
CA ASP A 371 -6.08 -9.70 17.70
C ASP A 371 -6.16 -9.15 19.14
N PRO A 372 -6.60 -7.90 19.35
CA PRO A 372 -6.71 -7.34 20.69
C PRO A 372 -7.54 -8.19 21.68
N GLU A 373 -8.52 -8.95 21.19
CA GLU A 373 -9.34 -9.82 22.05
C GLU A 373 -8.70 -11.18 22.33
N ARG A 374 -7.76 -11.63 21.48
CA ARG A 374 -7.07 -12.94 21.60
C ARG A 374 -5.61 -12.85 21.15
N PRO A 375 -4.78 -12.03 21.82
CA PRO A 375 -3.47 -11.62 21.31
C PRO A 375 -2.45 -12.77 21.28
N ASP A 376 -2.63 -13.81 22.10
CA ASP A 376 -1.72 -14.96 22.15
C ASP A 376 -2.13 -16.10 21.20
N GLU A 377 -3.32 -16.02 20.60
CA GLU A 377 -3.88 -17.10 19.77
C GLU A 377 -4.01 -16.69 18.30
N ARG A 378 -4.31 -15.41 18.04
CA ARG A 378 -4.85 -14.98 16.75
C ARG A 378 -4.26 -13.67 16.26
N VAL A 379 -4.31 -13.51 14.95
CA VAL A 379 -3.93 -12.27 14.25
C VAL A 379 -5.05 -11.80 13.33
N LEU A 380 -5.01 -10.51 13.02
CA LEU A 380 -5.87 -9.82 12.07
C LEU A 380 -5.00 -9.26 10.94
N VAL A 381 -5.43 -9.44 9.69
CA VAL A 381 -4.73 -8.96 8.49
C VAL A 381 -5.06 -7.49 8.23
N GLY A 382 -4.04 -6.71 7.92
CA GLY A 382 -4.19 -5.32 7.47
C GLY A 382 -4.27 -5.21 5.95
N ALA A 383 -3.27 -5.73 5.24
CA ALA A 383 -3.19 -5.69 3.77
C ALA A 383 -2.36 -6.84 3.19
N LEU A 384 -2.58 -7.11 1.89
CA LEU A 384 -1.72 -7.92 1.03
C LEU A 384 -0.69 -7.01 0.36
N ASN A 385 0.59 -7.22 0.62
CA ASN A 385 1.69 -6.37 0.17
C ASN A 385 2.02 -6.63 -1.31
N ASN A 386 2.19 -5.57 -2.08
CA ASN A 386 2.32 -5.67 -3.53
C ASN A 386 3.45 -4.83 -4.14
N ALA A 387 3.97 -3.84 -3.41
CA ALA A 387 5.09 -3.03 -3.88
C ALA A 387 5.79 -2.37 -2.69
N ARG A 388 7.06 -2.03 -2.86
CA ARG A 388 7.72 -0.99 -2.06
C ARG A 388 7.81 0.31 -2.84
N THR A 389 8.07 1.38 -2.14
CA THR A 389 8.44 2.66 -2.76
C THR A 389 9.93 2.63 -3.08
N TRP A 390 10.35 3.23 -4.21
CA TRP A 390 11.76 3.29 -4.64
C TRP A 390 12.20 4.70 -5.10
N TRP A 391 11.34 5.71 -4.95
CA TRP A 391 11.63 7.08 -5.38
C TRP A 391 12.00 7.99 -4.21
N PRO A 392 12.78 9.07 -4.44
CA PRO A 392 13.31 9.91 -3.38
C PRO A 392 12.25 10.50 -2.45
N GLY A 393 12.49 10.41 -1.15
CA GLY A 393 11.70 11.10 -0.12
C GLY A 393 10.49 10.33 0.40
N GLN A 394 10.23 9.12 -0.09
CA GLN A 394 9.18 8.24 0.43
C GLN A 394 9.80 6.95 0.95
N ASN A 395 9.39 6.50 2.13
CA ASN A 395 9.98 5.34 2.80
C ASN A 395 8.88 4.46 3.41
N PHE A 396 8.18 3.73 2.56
CA PHE A 396 7.13 2.79 2.95
C PHE A 396 6.87 1.73 1.88
N THR A 397 6.18 0.67 2.32
CA THR A 397 5.60 -0.41 1.54
C THR A 397 4.12 -0.14 1.26
N TRP A 398 3.67 -0.58 0.10
CA TRP A 398 2.28 -0.60 -0.32
C TRP A 398 1.68 -2.00 -0.19
N GLY A 399 0.41 -2.05 0.21
CA GLY A 399 -0.39 -3.25 0.09
C GLY A 399 -1.86 -2.95 -0.11
N THR A 400 -2.57 -3.81 -0.84
CA THR A 400 -4.02 -3.73 -0.96
C THR A 400 -4.66 -4.08 0.37
N ALA A 401 -5.36 -3.11 0.97
CA ALA A 401 -5.97 -3.31 2.28
C ALA A 401 -7.02 -4.41 2.24
N ALA A 402 -7.06 -5.26 3.27
CA ALA A 402 -7.97 -6.39 3.33
C ALA A 402 -9.44 -5.96 3.26
N TYR A 403 -9.80 -4.82 3.87
CA TYR A 403 -11.14 -4.27 3.76
C TYR A 403 -11.52 -3.93 2.30
N GLN A 404 -10.56 -3.51 1.48
CA GLN A 404 -10.79 -3.18 0.07
C GLN A 404 -11.05 -4.44 -0.74
N MET A 405 -10.31 -5.52 -0.46
CA MET A 405 -10.52 -6.82 -1.12
C MET A 405 -11.94 -7.33 -0.86
N THR A 406 -12.44 -7.18 0.37
CA THR A 406 -13.83 -7.55 0.72
C THR A 406 -14.85 -6.62 0.09
N ALA A 407 -14.66 -5.31 0.19
CA ALA A 407 -15.63 -4.33 -0.31
C ALA A 407 -15.82 -4.43 -1.84
N VAL A 408 -14.75 -4.72 -2.59
CA VAL A 408 -14.78 -4.76 -4.06
C VAL A 408 -15.05 -6.17 -4.61
N ASN A 409 -14.50 -7.21 -3.98
CA ASN A 409 -14.45 -8.55 -4.57
C ASN A 409 -15.16 -9.62 -3.73
N GLY A 410 -15.75 -9.28 -2.58
CA GLY A 410 -16.50 -10.23 -1.74
C GLY A 410 -15.63 -11.28 -1.02
N VAL A 411 -14.30 -11.21 -1.15
CA VAL A 411 -13.37 -12.14 -0.51
C VAL A 411 -12.89 -11.62 0.84
N ARG A 412 -12.60 -12.52 1.78
CA ARG A 412 -12.20 -12.19 3.16
C ARG A 412 -11.17 -13.15 3.71
N PHE A 413 -10.28 -12.63 4.55
CA PHE A 413 -9.30 -13.41 5.29
C PHE A 413 -9.94 -14.18 6.41
#